data_AF-A0A6L7NH30-F1
#
_entry.id   AF-A0A6L7NH30-F1
#
_cell.length_a   1.000
_cell.length_b   1.000
_cell.length_c   1.000
_cell.angle_alpha   90.00
_cell.angle_beta   90.00
_cell.angle_gamma   90.00
#
_symmetry.space_group_name_H-M   'P 1'
#
loop_
_entity.id
_entity.type
_entity.pdbx_description
1 polymer ?
#
loop_
_entity_poly.entity_id
_entity_poly.type
_entity_poly.pdbx_seq_one_letter_code
_entity_poly.pdbx_strand_id
1 'polypeptide(L)'
;MSRRVLTDNAKAYTVSRDFGEAVAAADFELRHTRPYRPQTNGKAERFIQILQNEWAYARPYRSDDRRLRALPRWLYRYNHRRPHGGISGAVPASRL
;
A
#
# COMPACT_ATOMS: atom_id res chain seq x y z
N MET A 1 9.44 -11.76 16.69
CA MET A 1 8.62 -10.54 16.48
C MET A 1 7.33 -10.95 15.78
N SER A 2 6.16 -10.66 16.34
CA SER A 2 4.87 -10.93 15.66
C SER A 2 4.71 -9.94 14.52
N ARG A 3 4.52 -10.44 13.30
CA ARG A 3 4.23 -9.63 12.11
C ARG A 3 2.73 -9.31 12.09
N ARG A 4 2.37 -8.08 11.71
CA ARG A 4 0.98 -7.59 11.79
C ARG A 4 0.55 -6.95 10.47
N VAL A 5 -0.72 -7.12 10.13
CA VAL A 5 -1.39 -6.38 9.05
C VAL A 5 -2.40 -5.43 9.69
N LEU A 6 -2.31 -4.14 9.37
CA LEU A 6 -3.26 -3.12 9.83
C LEU A 6 -4.16 -2.71 8.67
N THR A 7 -5.47 -2.82 8.84
CA THR A 7 -6.47 -2.37 7.85
C THR A 7 -7.44 -1.37 8.47
N ASP A 8 -8.26 -0.73 7.66
CA ASP A 8 -9.46 -0.04 8.15
C ASP A 8 -10.56 -1.05 8.56
N ASN A 9 -11.73 -0.53 8.91
CA ASN A 9 -12.88 -1.30 9.36
C ASN A 9 -13.84 -1.71 8.22
N ALA A 10 -13.42 -1.62 6.95
CA ALA A 10 -14.26 -2.05 5.84
C ALA A 10 -14.65 -3.53 5.98
N LYS A 11 -15.88 -3.88 5.57
CA LYS A 11 -16.42 -5.25 5.67
C LYS A 11 -15.53 -6.29 4.96
N ALA A 12 -14.80 -5.87 3.90
CA ALA A 12 -13.83 -6.69 3.20
C ALA A 12 -12.69 -7.21 4.10
N TYR A 13 -12.38 -6.52 5.20
CA TYR A 13 -11.33 -6.90 6.15
C TYR A 13 -11.87 -7.38 7.49
N THR A 14 -13.06 -6.92 7.90
CA THR A 14 -13.64 -7.26 9.23
C THR A 14 -14.60 -8.44 9.20
N VAL A 15 -15.27 -8.70 8.07
CA VAL A 15 -16.29 -9.75 7.94
C VAL A 15 -15.83 -10.89 7.03
N SER A 16 -14.93 -10.61 6.09
CA SER A 16 -14.41 -11.61 5.15
C SER A 16 -13.60 -12.69 5.87
N ARG A 17 -14.10 -13.94 5.82
CA ARG A 17 -13.36 -15.10 6.32
C ARG A 17 -12.12 -15.39 5.51
N ASP A 18 -12.22 -15.36 4.18
CA ASP A 18 -11.12 -15.63 3.26
C ASP A 18 -9.92 -14.71 3.52
N PHE A 19 -10.18 -13.43 3.81
CA PHE A 19 -9.13 -12.48 4.14
C PHE A 19 -8.46 -12.82 5.49
N GLY A 20 -9.27 -13.09 6.52
CA GLY A 20 -8.75 -13.49 7.84
C GLY A 20 -7.92 -14.77 7.77
N GLU A 21 -8.38 -15.77 7.02
CA GLU A 21 -7.69 -17.04 6.80
C GLU A 21 -6.39 -16.85 6.03
N ALA A 22 -6.37 -16.01 4.99
CA ALA A 22 -5.15 -15.69 4.25
C ALA A 22 -4.10 -14.98 5.11
N VAL A 23 -4.51 -14.05 5.98
CA VAL A 23 -3.60 -13.35 6.90
C VAL A 23 -3.02 -14.32 7.93
N ALA A 24 -3.85 -15.20 8.50
CA ALA A 24 -3.41 -16.22 9.44
C ALA A 24 -2.45 -17.24 8.79
N ALA A 25 -2.76 -17.70 7.57
CA ALA A 25 -1.91 -18.63 6.81
C ALA A 25 -0.53 -18.04 6.45
N ALA A 26 -0.41 -16.71 6.44
CA ALA A 26 0.86 -16.00 6.23
C ALA A 26 1.63 -15.73 7.54
N ASP A 27 1.17 -16.23 8.69
CA ASP A 27 1.72 -15.96 10.03
C ASP A 27 1.69 -14.48 10.45
N PHE A 28 0.62 -13.77 10.07
CA PHE A 28 0.37 -12.39 10.49
C PHE A 28 -0.82 -12.29 11.44
N GLU A 29 -0.76 -11.33 12.35
CA GLU A 29 -1.91 -10.91 13.14
C GLU A 29 -2.66 -9.77 12.45
N LEU A 30 -3.97 -9.94 12.24
CA LEU A 30 -4.84 -8.90 11.70
C LEU A 30 -5.23 -7.89 12.79
N ARG A 31 -5.04 -6.59 12.50
CA ARG A 31 -5.43 -5.46 13.34
C ARG A 31 -6.25 -4.47 12.52
N HIS A 32 -7.15 -3.76 13.20
CA HIS A 32 -7.95 -2.71 12.58
C HIS A 32 -7.64 -1.35 13.18
N THR A 33 -7.82 -0.29 12.38
CA THR A 33 -7.78 1.08 12.88
C THR A 33 -8.85 1.28 13.95
N ARG A 34 -8.57 2.12 14.94
CA ARG A 34 -9.59 2.50 15.93
C ARG A 34 -10.68 3.33 15.23
N PRO A 35 -11.97 3.12 15.56
CA PRO A 35 -13.04 3.98 15.07
C PRO A 35 -12.72 5.45 15.29
N TYR A 36 -13.05 6.29 14.31
CA TYR A 36 -12.83 7.73 14.31
C TYR A 36 -11.36 8.19 14.42
N ARG A 37 -10.39 7.31 14.10
CA ARG A 37 -8.96 7.66 14.00
C ARG A 37 -8.37 7.36 12.61
N PRO A 38 -8.77 8.11 11.57
CA PRO A 38 -8.35 7.87 10.19
C PRO A 38 -6.84 8.03 9.98
N GLN A 39 -6.16 8.81 10.83
CA GLN A 39 -4.73 9.13 10.69
C GLN A 39 -3.84 7.87 10.68
N THR A 40 -4.31 6.79 11.30
CA THR A 40 -3.58 5.51 11.37
C THR A 40 -3.37 4.88 9.99
N ASN A 41 -4.24 5.18 9.02
CA ASN A 41 -4.14 4.66 7.65
C ASN A 41 -3.39 5.60 6.69
N GLY A 42 -2.95 6.77 7.18
CA GLY A 42 -2.40 7.83 6.33
C GLY A 42 -1.19 7.42 5.48
N LYS A 43 -0.40 6.43 5.92
CA LYS A 43 0.70 5.88 5.11
C LYS A 43 0.19 5.15 3.86
N ALA A 44 -0.82 4.29 4.01
CA ALA A 44 -1.42 3.58 2.89
C ALA A 44 -2.16 4.54 1.95
N GLU A 45 -2.93 5.47 2.52
CA GLU A 45 -3.64 6.51 1.77
C GLU A 45 -2.69 7.39 0.95
N ARG A 46 -1.58 7.86 1.56
CA ARG A 46 -0.58 8.65 0.86
C ARG A 46 0.11 7.86 -0.25
N PHE A 47 0.39 6.57 -0.03
CA PHE A 47 0.94 5.70 -1.07
C PHE A 47 -0.04 5.55 -2.23
N ILE A 48 -1.31 5.23 -1.96
CA ILE A 48 -2.36 5.07 -2.97
C ILE A 48 -2.56 6.37 -3.76
N GLN A 49 -2.54 7.53 -3.11
CA GLN A 49 -2.62 8.82 -3.78
C GLN A 49 -1.42 9.05 -4.73
N ILE A 50 -0.20 8.75 -4.27
CA ILE A 50 1.01 8.87 -5.10
C ILE A 50 0.96 7.89 -6.28
N LEU A 51 0.54 6.65 -6.05
CA LEU A 51 0.35 5.62 -7.08
C LEU A 51 -0.65 6.07 -8.15
N GLN A 52 -1.77 6.66 -7.74
CA GLN A 52 -2.76 7.18 -8.67
C GLN A 52 -2.20 8.34 -9.51
N ASN A 53 -1.57 9.31 -8.85
CA ASN A 53 -1.09 10.53 -9.52
C ASN A 53 0.14 10.27 -10.41
N GLU A 54 1.07 9.42 -9.97
CA GLU A 54 2.35 9.20 -10.65
C GLU A 54 2.35 7.96 -11.57
N TRP A 55 1.38 7.05 -11.46
CA TRP A 55 1.24 5.90 -12.35
C TRP A 55 -0.11 5.83 -13.05
N ALA A 56 -1.21 5.70 -12.31
CA ALA A 56 -2.51 5.35 -12.90
C ALA A 56 -3.03 6.45 -13.84
N TYR A 57 -2.82 7.71 -13.46
CA TYR A 57 -3.31 8.91 -14.14
C TYR A 57 -2.20 9.86 -14.57
N ALA A 58 -0.93 9.46 -14.46
CA ALA A 58 0.20 10.31 -14.86
C ALA A 58 0.22 10.63 -16.37
N ARG A 59 -0.45 9.81 -17.18
CA ARG A 59 -0.61 9.98 -18.62
C ARG A 59 -1.80 9.17 -19.12
N PRO A 60 -2.39 9.52 -20.28
CA PRO A 60 -3.35 8.66 -20.95
C PRO A 60 -2.70 7.33 -21.35
N TYR A 61 -3.33 6.22 -20.97
CA TYR A 61 -2.99 4.88 -21.47
C TYR A 61 -3.99 4.49 -22.54
N ARG A 62 -3.51 3.81 -23.59
CA ARG A 62 -4.36 3.31 -24.68
C ARG A 62 -5.13 2.03 -24.31
N SER A 63 -4.72 1.37 -23.22
CA SER A 63 -5.38 0.19 -22.66
C SER A 63 -4.93 -0.04 -21.21
N ASP A 64 -5.76 -0.75 -20.45
CA ASP A 64 -5.46 -1.16 -19.07
C ASP A 64 -4.24 -2.08 -18.99
N ASP A 65 -4.09 -2.98 -19.95
CA ASP A 65 -2.95 -3.87 -20.08
C ASP A 65 -1.62 -3.08 -20.23
N ARG A 66 -1.62 -1.98 -21.00
CA ARG A 66 -0.45 -1.08 -21.08
C ARG A 66 -0.19 -0.37 -19.75
N ARG A 67 -1.23 0.00 -19.01
CA ARG A 67 -1.11 0.61 -17.67
C ARG A 67 -0.52 -0.39 -16.68
N LEU A 68 -1.01 -1.64 -16.67
CA LEU A 68 -0.50 -2.71 -15.82
C LEU A 68 0.97 -3.04 -16.12
N ARG A 69 1.37 -3.13 -17.40
CA ARG A 69 2.80 -3.31 -17.76
C ARG A 69 3.71 -2.20 -17.27
N ALA A 70 3.21 -0.98 -17.06
CA ALA A 70 4.00 0.12 -16.54
C ALA A 70 4.19 0.05 -15.01
N LEU A 71 3.32 -0.67 -14.30
CA LEU A 71 3.29 -0.71 -12.83
C LEU A 71 4.59 -1.24 -12.21
N PRO A 72 5.19 -2.37 -12.65
CA PRO A 72 6.42 -2.88 -12.03
C PRO A 72 7.58 -1.88 -12.10
N ARG A 73 7.75 -1.21 -13.25
CA ARG A 73 8.77 -0.17 -13.43
C ARG A 73 8.54 1.02 -12.50
N TRP A 74 7.28 1.43 -12.34
CA TRP A 74 6.93 2.50 -11.43
C TRP A 74 7.20 2.13 -9.97
N LEU A 75 6.80 0.93 -9.53
CA LEU A 75 7.05 0.40 -8.18
C LEU A 75 8.54 0.35 -7.86
N TYR A 76 9.36 -0.13 -8.80
CA TYR A 76 10.81 -0.14 -8.64
C TYR A 76 11.37 1.28 -8.44
N ARG A 77 10.93 2.25 -9.24
CA ARG A 77 11.33 3.66 -9.07
C ARG A 77 10.90 4.20 -7.70
N TYR A 78 9.66 3.95 -7.29
CA TYR A 78 9.13 4.41 -6.00
C TYR A 78 9.95 3.85 -4.84
N ASN A 79 10.22 2.54 -4.81
CA ASN A 79 10.89 1.89 -3.70
C ASN A 79 12.42 2.12 -3.66
N HIS A 80 13.08 2.29 -4.81
CA HIS A 80 14.55 2.28 -4.89
C HIS A 80 15.19 3.58 -5.39
N ARG A 81 14.42 4.54 -5.92
CA ARG A 81 14.99 5.76 -6.53
C ARG A 81 14.33 7.06 -6.10
N ARG A 82 13.06 7.03 -5.70
CA ARG A 82 12.33 8.23 -5.28
C ARG A 82 12.82 8.66 -3.90
N PRO A 83 13.27 9.91 -3.70
CA PRO A 83 13.57 10.43 -2.37
C PRO A 83 12.28 10.68 -1.56
N HIS A 84 12.27 10.35 -0.28
CA HIS A 84 11.12 10.58 0.60
C HIS A 84 11.46 11.53 1.76
N GLY A 85 10.80 12.69 1.80
CA GLY A 85 11.03 13.71 2.84
C GLY A 85 10.81 13.19 4.27
N GLY A 86 9.79 12.34 4.48
CA GLY A 86 9.51 11.73 5.78
C GLY A 86 10.58 10.76 6.30
N ILE A 87 11.59 10.42 5.48
CA ILE A 87 12.75 9.59 5.88
C ILE A 87 14.07 10.25 5.48
N SER A 88 14.14 11.58 5.54
CA SER A 88 15.36 12.36 5.27
C SER A 88 15.93 12.16 3.86
N GLY A 89 15.06 12.00 2.86
CA GLY A 89 15.48 11.84 1.46
C GLY A 89 15.94 10.43 1.09
N ALA A 90 15.99 9.50 2.05
CA ALA A 90 16.22 8.10 1.76
C ALA A 90 15.08 7.48 0.92
N VAL A 91 15.35 6.30 0.37
CA VAL A 91 14.37 5.53 -0.42
C VAL A 91 13.65 4.52 0.48
N PRO A 92 12.38 4.14 0.18
CA PRO A 92 11.63 3.21 1.02
C PRO A 92 12.34 1.88 1.28
N ALA A 93 13.01 1.32 0.27
CA ALA A 93 13.70 0.04 0.38
C ALA A 93 14.90 0.05 1.34
N SER A 94 15.46 1.23 1.68
CA SER A 94 16.58 1.32 2.62
C SER A 94 16.16 1.23 4.09
N ARG A 95 14.87 0.99 4.36
CA ARG A 95 14.28 0.91 5.70
C ARG A 95 13.66 -0.47 5.99
N LEU A 96 13.84 -1.43 5.08
CA LEU A 96 13.38 -2.81 5.20
C LEU A 96 14.36 -3.67 6.00
#